data_AF-A0A316DQP6-F1
#
_entry.id   AF-A0A316DQP6-F1
#
_cell.length_a   1.000
_cell.length_b   1.000
_cell.length_c   1.000
_cell.angle_alpha   90.00
_cell.angle_beta   90.00
_cell.angle_gamma   90.00
#
_symmetry.space_group_name_H-M   'P 1'
#
loop_
_entity.id
_entity.type
_entity.pdbx_description
1 polymer ?
#
loop_
_entity_poly.entity_id
_entity_poly.type
_entity_poly.pdbx_seq_one_letter_code
_entity_poly.pdbx_strand_id
1 'polypeptide(L)'
;MTTRLKLWISIHLFDFYTSSETLYLAPLKQKDMSATWYECKVKYRKLDEASGMLKVKTEPFLVDAVSYTEAESRITEEMSAYLSDSEEIKITNIKVANYAEIHPFENSDRWFKSRVSLIAFDEESGKERKTNMYLLVQANDVKEAYENTLVVMKDTMGDYTIPAISESPIMDVFPYFSGEEDELERLEKFTALKDAVPVKNEMDEDLEMADVLSGEEE
;
A
#
# COMPACT_ATOMS: atom_id res chain seq x y z
N MET A 1 -43.01 -69.75 4.65
CA MET A 1 -42.35 -70.15 3.38
C MET A 1 -41.64 -68.92 2.84
N THR A 2 -40.42 -68.64 3.29
CA THR A 2 -39.57 -67.56 2.75
C THR A 2 -38.10 -67.95 2.97
N THR A 3 -37.49 -68.44 1.89
CA THR A 3 -36.12 -68.15 1.39
C THR A 3 -34.96 -68.35 2.37
N ARG A 4 -34.28 -69.51 2.32
CA ARG A 4 -32.99 -69.79 1.61
C ARG A 4 -31.81 -68.97 2.15
N LEU A 5 -30.89 -69.61 2.88
CA LEU A 5 -29.57 -70.12 2.40
C LEU A 5 -28.57 -68.97 2.10
N LYS A 6 -27.31 -68.93 2.56
CA LYS A 6 -26.44 -69.92 3.21
C LYS A 6 -25.10 -69.21 3.57
N LEU A 7 -24.55 -69.58 4.74
CA LEU A 7 -23.14 -69.80 5.13
C LEU A 7 -22.00 -68.88 4.60
N TRP A 8 -21.18 -68.24 5.44
CA TRP A 8 -20.11 -68.71 6.38
C TRP A 8 -18.72 -68.80 5.73
N ILE A 9 -17.73 -68.19 6.38
CA ILE A 9 -16.31 -68.57 6.60
C ILE A 9 -15.60 -67.26 7.05
N SER A 10 -15.37 -67.03 8.34
CA SER A 10 -14.27 -67.50 9.23
C SER A 10 -12.95 -66.75 9.07
N ILE A 11 -12.45 -66.22 10.22
CA ILE A 11 -11.02 -66.22 10.65
C ILE A 11 -10.12 -65.20 9.89
N HIS A 12 -9.35 -64.28 10.47
CA HIS A 12 -8.56 -64.26 11.70
C HIS A 12 -8.25 -62.82 12.15
N LEU A 13 -8.00 -62.69 13.45
CA LEU A 13 -7.27 -61.63 14.14
C LEU A 13 -5.92 -61.35 13.46
N PHE A 14 -5.56 -60.10 13.22
CA PHE A 14 -4.17 -59.64 13.26
C PHE A 14 -4.15 -58.13 13.54
N ASP A 15 -3.56 -57.78 14.67
CA ASP A 15 -3.14 -56.42 15.01
C ASP A 15 -2.39 -55.79 13.84
N PHE A 16 -2.46 -54.46 13.68
CA PHE A 16 -1.26 -53.62 13.58
C PHE A 16 -1.65 -52.14 13.49
N TYR A 17 -0.99 -51.38 14.36
CA TYR A 17 -0.51 -50.02 14.12
C TYR A 17 -1.52 -48.86 14.08
N THR A 18 -1.55 -48.19 15.22
CA THR A 18 -1.75 -46.75 15.35
C THR A 18 -0.96 -45.99 14.27
N SER A 19 -1.66 -45.44 13.29
CA SER A 19 -1.14 -44.31 12.51
C SER A 19 -2.16 -43.20 12.63
N SER A 20 -1.89 -42.28 13.55
CA SER A 20 -2.44 -40.94 13.50
C SER A 20 -1.95 -40.31 12.20
N GLU A 21 -2.72 -40.50 11.14
CA GLU A 21 -2.58 -39.73 9.92
C GLU A 21 -3.07 -38.32 10.27
N THR A 22 -2.19 -37.54 10.90
CA THR A 22 -2.26 -36.10 10.87
C THR A 22 -2.27 -35.75 9.38
N LEU A 23 -3.46 -35.52 8.86
CA LEU A 23 -3.64 -34.76 7.64
C LEU A 23 -3.01 -33.41 7.95
N TYR A 24 -1.73 -33.28 7.58
CA TYR A 24 -1.10 -32.00 7.36
C TYR A 24 -1.88 -31.37 6.22
N LEU A 25 -3.02 -30.75 6.56
CA LEU A 25 -3.43 -29.51 5.93
C LEU A 25 -2.25 -28.57 6.17
N ALA A 26 -1.29 -28.60 5.25
CA ALA A 26 -0.41 -27.46 5.06
C ALA A 26 -1.32 -26.22 5.07
N PRO A 27 -1.02 -25.18 5.84
CA PRO A 27 -1.75 -23.94 5.68
C PRO A 27 -1.63 -23.61 4.21
N LEU A 28 -2.77 -23.60 3.51
CA LEU A 28 -2.87 -22.95 2.21
C LEU A 28 -2.41 -21.53 2.51
N LYS A 29 -1.14 -21.27 2.21
CA LYS A 29 -0.58 -19.93 2.26
C LYS A 29 -1.44 -19.19 1.26
N GLN A 30 -2.42 -18.46 1.79
CA GLN A 30 -3.27 -17.55 1.07
C GLN A 30 -2.32 -16.82 0.13
N LYS A 31 -2.49 -17.09 -1.16
CA LYS A 31 -1.75 -16.40 -2.18
C LYS A 31 -2.30 -14.98 -2.07
N ASP A 32 -1.69 -14.18 -1.19
CA ASP A 32 -1.79 -12.73 -1.26
C ASP A 32 -1.51 -12.44 -2.73
N MET A 33 -2.55 -12.05 -3.45
CA MET A 33 -2.38 -11.58 -4.81
C MET A 33 -1.47 -10.36 -4.65
N SER A 34 -0.19 -10.53 -4.98
CA SER A 34 0.80 -9.47 -4.86
C SER A 34 0.22 -8.25 -5.57
N ALA A 35 -0.08 -7.20 -4.80
CA ALA A 35 -0.68 -5.97 -5.30
C ALA A 35 0.10 -5.51 -6.53
N THR A 36 -0.61 -5.25 -7.62
CA THR A 36 0.00 -4.79 -8.88
C THR A 36 -0.42 -3.36 -9.08
N TRP A 37 0.48 -2.45 -8.73
CA TRP A 37 0.23 -1.02 -8.80
C TRP A 37 0.37 -0.50 -10.24
N TYR A 38 -0.62 0.28 -10.67
CA TYR A 38 -0.63 1.01 -11.94
C TYR A 38 -0.62 2.51 -11.67
N GLU A 39 0.31 3.25 -12.28
CA GLU A 39 0.29 4.71 -12.32
C GLU A 39 -0.58 5.15 -13.50
N CYS A 40 -1.72 5.76 -13.20
CA CYS A 40 -2.68 6.31 -14.14
C CYS A 40 -2.56 7.84 -14.19
N LYS A 41 -2.16 8.40 -15.32
CA LYS A 41 -2.12 9.86 -15.52
C LYS A 41 -3.46 10.37 -16.01
N VAL A 42 -4.18 11.05 -15.14
CA VAL A 42 -5.53 11.54 -15.41
C VAL A 42 -5.47 13.03 -15.72
N LYS A 43 -6.09 13.41 -16.84
CA LYS A 43 -6.29 14.79 -17.25
C LYS A 43 -7.74 15.19 -17.03
N TYR A 44 -7.95 16.21 -16.22
CA TYR A 44 -9.28 16.69 -15.85
C TYR A 44 -9.27 18.23 -15.68
N ARG A 45 -10.46 18.82 -15.65
CA ARG A 45 -10.62 20.25 -15.35
C ARG A 45 -10.89 20.38 -13.86
N LYS A 46 -10.25 21.33 -13.19
CA LYS A 46 -10.52 21.67 -11.80
C LYS A 46 -10.79 23.17 -11.72
N LEU A 47 -11.81 23.56 -10.96
CA LEU A 47 -12.04 24.95 -10.63
C LEU A 47 -10.95 25.41 -9.66
N ASP A 48 -10.19 26.41 -10.07
CA ASP A 48 -9.16 27.00 -9.24
C ASP A 48 -9.81 27.99 -8.25
N GLU A 49 -9.78 27.67 -6.96
CA GLU A 49 -10.47 28.42 -5.91
C GLU A 49 -10.00 29.89 -5.81
N ALA A 50 -8.74 30.17 -6.19
CA ALA A 50 -8.18 31.52 -6.15
C ALA A 50 -8.60 32.39 -7.35
N SER A 51 -8.83 31.79 -8.53
CA SER A 51 -9.10 32.53 -9.76
C SER A 51 -10.53 32.37 -10.30
N GLY A 52 -11.29 31.39 -9.78
CA GLY A 52 -12.59 31.01 -10.29
C GLY A 52 -12.56 30.42 -11.71
N MET A 53 -11.37 30.14 -12.25
CA MET A 53 -11.19 29.65 -13.62
C MET A 53 -11.05 28.12 -13.64
N LEU A 54 -11.66 27.48 -14.64
CA LEU A 54 -11.47 26.05 -14.91
C LEU A 54 -10.07 25.83 -15.51
N LYS A 55 -9.16 25.27 -14.73
CA LYS A 55 -7.81 24.92 -15.18
C LYS A 55 -7.71 23.44 -15.47
N VAL A 56 -7.13 23.11 -16.62
CA VAL A 56 -6.85 21.73 -16.99
C VAL A 56 -5.58 21.27 -16.26
N LYS A 57 -5.70 20.21 -15.47
CA LYS A 57 -4.57 19.57 -14.77
C LYS A 57 -4.31 18.18 -15.33
N THR A 58 -3.10 17.68 -15.12
CA THR A 58 -2.73 16.29 -15.43
C THR A 58 -1.90 15.76 -14.29
N GLU A 59 -2.48 14.87 -13.50
CA GLU A 59 -1.90 14.38 -12.26
C GLU A 59 -1.84 12.85 -12.29
N PRO A 60 -0.78 12.24 -11.75
CA PRO A 60 -0.65 10.79 -11.68
C PRO A 60 -1.30 10.26 -10.40
N PHE A 61 -2.08 9.20 -10.55
CA PHE A 61 -2.72 8.47 -9.47
C PHE A 61 -2.21 7.04 -9.46
N LEU A 62 -2.14 6.41 -8.29
CA LEU A 62 -1.74 5.02 -8.15
C LEU A 62 -2.95 4.15 -7.86
N VAL A 63 -3.14 3.08 -8.62
CA VAL A 63 -4.29 2.17 -8.45
C VAL A 63 -3.80 0.74 -8.41
N ASP A 64 -4.24 -0.04 -7.45
CA ASP A 64 -4.03 -1.49 -7.46
C ASP A 64 -5.14 -2.17 -8.27
N ALA A 65 -4.72 -3.02 -9.21
CA ALA A 65 -5.60 -3.73 -10.14
C ALA A 65 -4.93 -5.01 -10.63
N VAL A 66 -5.69 -5.95 -11.20
CA VAL A 66 -5.13 -7.14 -11.86
C VAL A 66 -4.82 -6.92 -13.34
N SER A 67 -5.38 -5.88 -13.98
CA SER A 67 -5.11 -5.58 -15.40
C SER A 67 -5.18 -4.09 -15.76
N TYR A 68 -4.61 -3.71 -16.91
CA TYR A 68 -4.68 -2.33 -17.44
C TYR A 68 -6.11 -1.83 -17.65
N THR A 69 -7.01 -2.68 -18.16
CA THR A 69 -8.41 -2.31 -18.40
C THR A 69 -9.15 -2.06 -17.10
N GLU A 70 -8.88 -2.89 -16.10
CA GLU A 70 -9.46 -2.69 -14.77
C GLU A 70 -8.90 -1.44 -14.07
N ALA A 71 -7.60 -1.18 -14.18
CA ALA A 71 -7.01 0.05 -13.68
C ALA A 71 -7.66 1.29 -14.32
N GLU A 72 -7.98 1.22 -15.62
CA GLU A 72 -8.70 2.28 -16.35
C GLU A 72 -10.12 2.49 -15.83
N SER A 73 -10.88 1.41 -15.64
CA SER A 73 -12.24 1.48 -15.10
C SER A 73 -12.25 2.03 -13.67
N ARG A 74 -11.42 1.49 -12.78
CA ARG A 74 -11.35 1.90 -11.37
C ARG A 74 -10.99 3.37 -11.22
N ILE A 75 -9.93 3.84 -11.88
CA ILE A 75 -9.56 5.25 -11.76
C ILE A 75 -10.63 6.17 -12.33
N THR A 76 -11.37 5.73 -13.36
CA THR A 76 -12.48 6.52 -13.91
C THR A 76 -13.61 6.66 -12.90
N GLU A 77 -13.96 5.58 -12.19
CA GLU A 77 -15.00 5.58 -11.16
C GLU A 77 -14.61 6.47 -9.97
N GLU A 78 -13.40 6.30 -9.44
CA GLU A 78 -12.88 7.13 -8.33
C GLU A 78 -12.88 8.61 -8.73
N MET A 79 -12.30 8.95 -9.89
CA MET A 79 -12.23 10.33 -10.35
C MET A 79 -13.62 10.94 -10.65
N SER A 80 -14.61 10.11 -11.03
CA SER A 80 -15.99 10.57 -11.21
C SER A 80 -16.67 10.89 -9.89
N ALA A 81 -16.29 10.25 -8.78
CA ALA A 81 -16.77 10.61 -7.45
C ALA A 81 -16.14 11.92 -6.94
N TYR A 82 -14.89 12.20 -7.33
CA TYR A 82 -14.20 13.44 -6.96
C TYR A 82 -14.64 14.67 -7.76
N LEU A 83 -15.09 14.49 -9.00
CA LEU A 83 -15.44 15.59 -9.90
C LEU A 83 -16.96 15.69 -10.05
N SER A 84 -17.47 16.90 -10.27
CA SER A 84 -18.89 17.07 -10.57
C SER A 84 -19.21 16.41 -11.92
N ASP A 85 -20.37 15.76 -12.04
CA ASP A 85 -20.86 14.96 -13.20
C ASP A 85 -20.73 15.60 -14.59
N SER A 86 -20.41 16.90 -14.67
CA SER A 86 -20.26 17.67 -15.91
C SER A 86 -18.83 17.73 -16.48
N GLU A 87 -17.83 17.13 -15.82
CA GLU A 87 -16.42 17.26 -16.23
C GLU A 87 -15.89 16.03 -16.97
N GLU A 88 -15.37 16.24 -18.18
CA GLU A 88 -14.73 15.19 -18.97
C GLU A 88 -13.39 14.78 -18.36
N ILE A 89 -13.28 13.52 -17.94
CA ILE A 89 -12.06 12.88 -17.49
C ILE A 89 -11.39 12.18 -18.67
N LYS A 90 -10.08 12.35 -18.82
CA LYS A 90 -9.29 11.63 -19.83
C LYS A 90 -8.06 11.00 -19.21
N ILE A 91 -7.97 9.68 -19.31
CA ILE A 91 -6.75 8.95 -18.95
C ILE A 91 -5.76 9.08 -20.11
N THR A 92 -4.58 9.64 -19.81
CA THR A 92 -3.55 9.94 -20.82
C THR A 92 -2.47 8.88 -20.90
N ASN A 93 -2.23 8.16 -19.80
CA ASN A 93 -1.24 7.11 -19.72
C ASN A 93 -1.57 6.15 -18.57
N ILE A 94 -1.33 4.86 -18.76
CA ILE A 94 -1.36 3.84 -17.72
C ILE A 94 -0.07 3.05 -17.85
N LYS A 95 0.65 2.87 -16.74
CA LYS A 95 1.87 2.05 -16.68
C LYS A 95 1.93 1.28 -15.38
N VAL A 96 2.55 0.11 -15.39
CA VAL A 96 2.86 -0.61 -14.15
C VAL A 96 3.90 0.17 -13.36
N ALA A 97 3.60 0.42 -12.09
CA ALA A 97 4.49 1.06 -11.14
C ALA A 97 5.30 0.01 -10.38
N ASN A 98 6.61 0.25 -10.28
CA ASN A 98 7.50 -0.62 -9.53
C ASN A 98 7.56 -0.16 -8.07
N TYR A 99 6.50 -0.43 -7.31
CA TYR A 99 6.44 -0.29 -5.86
C TYR A 99 6.18 -1.67 -5.28
N ALA A 100 7.01 -2.08 -4.32
CA ALA A 100 6.83 -3.31 -3.58
C ALA A 100 5.69 -3.16 -2.56
N GLU A 101 5.64 -2.01 -1.87
CA GLU A 101 4.67 -1.73 -0.82
C GLU A 101 4.36 -0.22 -0.76
N ILE A 102 3.16 0.10 -0.27
CA ILE A 102 2.67 1.47 -0.08
C ILE A 102 2.25 1.63 1.38
N HIS A 103 2.73 2.68 2.05
CA HIS A 103 2.55 2.89 3.48
C HIS A 103 2.02 4.31 3.75
N PRO A 104 0.72 4.47 4.07
CA PRO A 104 0.18 5.74 4.52
C PRO A 104 0.62 6.01 5.96
N PHE A 105 0.75 7.29 6.30
CA PHE A 105 1.14 7.75 7.64
C PHE A 105 0.25 8.91 8.05
N GLU A 106 -0.06 8.98 9.35
CA GLU A 106 -0.87 10.07 9.88
C GLU A 106 -0.17 11.43 9.70
N ASN A 107 -0.97 12.49 9.62
CA ASN A 107 -0.48 13.87 9.58
C ASN A 107 0.51 14.15 8.44
N SER A 108 0.41 13.45 7.32
CA SER A 108 1.33 13.55 6.20
C SER A 108 0.57 13.73 4.90
N ASP A 109 0.91 14.72 4.09
CA ASP A 109 0.16 15.02 2.86
C ASP A 109 0.84 14.59 1.56
N ARG A 110 2.15 14.27 1.61
CA ARG A 110 2.96 14.03 0.40
C ARG A 110 3.48 12.61 0.34
N TRP A 111 3.61 12.10 -0.89
CA TRP A 111 4.18 10.79 -1.15
C TRP A 111 5.66 10.88 -1.50
N PHE A 112 6.47 10.03 -0.88
CA PHE A 112 7.90 9.89 -1.16
C PHE A 112 8.21 8.48 -1.63
N LYS A 113 9.03 8.39 -2.67
CA LYS A 113 9.58 7.13 -3.16
C LYS A 113 10.90 6.85 -2.46
N SER A 114 10.90 5.82 -1.61
CA SER A 114 12.08 5.34 -0.91
C SER A 114 12.65 4.12 -1.63
N ARG A 115 13.91 4.20 -2.05
CA ARG A 115 14.66 3.04 -2.55
C ARG A 115 15.32 2.36 -1.37
N VAL A 116 15.02 1.08 -1.18
CA VAL A 116 15.65 0.23 -0.16
C VAL A 116 16.46 -0.85 -0.86
N SER A 117 17.72 -1.00 -0.48
CA SER A 117 18.61 -2.04 -0.98
C SER A 117 18.79 -3.09 0.11
N LEU A 118 18.16 -4.26 -0.08
CA LEU A 118 18.36 -5.44 0.74
C LEU A 118 19.72 -6.06 0.41
N ILE A 119 20.47 -6.39 1.45
CA ILE A 119 21.80 -6.97 1.36
C ILE A 119 21.70 -8.43 1.81
N ALA A 120 22.02 -9.35 0.90
CA ALA A 120 22.06 -10.78 1.19
C ALA A 120 23.48 -11.31 0.96
N PHE A 121 23.97 -12.08 1.92
CA PHE A 121 25.24 -12.79 1.78
C PHE A 121 25.00 -14.18 1.20
N ASP A 122 25.67 -14.49 0.09
CA ASP A 122 25.62 -15.80 -0.56
C ASP A 122 26.81 -16.64 -0.08
N GLU A 123 26.57 -17.56 0.86
CA GLU A 123 27.60 -18.41 1.47
C GLU A 123 28.32 -19.31 0.46
N GLU A 124 27.69 -19.65 -0.67
CA GLU A 124 28.28 -20.50 -1.71
C GLU A 124 29.26 -19.73 -2.59
N SER A 125 28.96 -18.46 -2.90
CA SER A 125 29.81 -17.64 -3.79
C SER A 125 30.71 -16.65 -3.07
N GLY A 126 30.50 -16.42 -1.76
CA GLY A 126 31.20 -15.41 -0.96
C GLY A 126 30.94 -13.98 -1.44
N LYS A 127 29.92 -13.75 -2.27
CA LYS A 127 29.58 -12.44 -2.84
C LYS A 127 28.33 -11.88 -2.17
N GLU A 128 28.37 -10.58 -1.95
CA GLU A 128 27.21 -9.80 -1.50
C GLU A 128 26.26 -9.54 -2.68
N ARG A 129 24.99 -9.92 -2.54
CA ARG A 129 23.94 -9.60 -3.50
C ARG A 129 23.09 -8.46 -2.97
N LYS A 130 22.91 -7.42 -3.79
CA LYS A 130 22.03 -6.28 -3.49
C LYS A 130 20.77 -6.35 -4.32
N THR A 131 19.62 -6.44 -3.66
CA THR A 131 18.31 -6.40 -4.30
C THR A 131 17.62 -5.10 -3.94
N ASN A 132 17.15 -4.36 -4.94
CA ASN A 132 16.44 -3.10 -4.68
C ASN A 132 14.94 -3.33 -4.66
N MET A 133 14.29 -2.78 -3.64
CA MET A 133 12.85 -2.60 -3.58
C MET A 133 12.53 -1.11 -3.47
N TYR A 134 11.31 -0.76 -3.87
CA TYR A 134 10.83 0.62 -3.81
C TYR A 134 9.58 0.66 -2.96
N LEU A 135 9.58 1.53 -1.96
CA LEU A 135 8.44 1.79 -1.10
C LEU A 135 7.88 3.17 -1.47
N LEU A 136 6.56 3.31 -1.41
CA LEU A 136 5.92 4.62 -1.42
C LEU A 136 5.43 4.91 0.00
N VAL A 137 5.97 5.95 0.62
CA VAL A 137 5.67 6.31 2.02
C VAL A 137 5.08 7.71 2.07
N GLN A 138 4.06 7.91 2.89
CA GLN A 138 3.54 9.24 3.15
C GLN A 138 4.42 9.95 4.18
N ALA A 139 4.75 11.22 3.93
CA ALA A 139 5.53 12.08 4.83
C ALA A 139 5.34 13.55 4.46
N ASN A 140 5.78 14.47 5.31
CA ASN A 140 5.82 15.90 4.99
C ASN A 140 7.17 16.32 4.41
N ASP A 141 8.28 15.70 4.78
CA ASP A 141 9.60 16.03 4.22
C ASP A 141 10.49 14.80 4.04
N VAL A 142 11.68 14.99 3.46
CA VAL A 142 12.62 13.88 3.19
C VAL A 142 13.15 13.23 4.47
N LYS A 143 13.26 13.99 5.57
CA LYS A 143 13.71 13.47 6.87
C LYS A 143 12.63 12.57 7.47
N GLU A 144 11.39 13.04 7.50
CA GLU A 144 10.24 12.23 7.95
C GLU A 144 10.04 11.00 7.05
N ALA A 145 10.17 11.14 5.73
CA ALA A 145 10.11 10.01 4.82
C ALA A 145 11.17 8.94 5.13
N TYR A 146 12.38 9.36 5.52
CA TYR A 146 13.43 8.45 5.97
C TYR A 146 13.05 7.74 7.27
N GLU A 147 12.57 8.48 8.27
CA GLU A 147 12.13 7.94 9.56
C GLU A 147 10.97 6.95 9.39
N ASN A 148 9.96 7.30 8.60
CA ASN A 148 8.83 6.44 8.27
C ASN A 148 9.29 5.18 7.53
N THR A 149 10.26 5.30 6.61
CA THR A 149 10.86 4.13 5.94
C THR A 149 11.57 3.21 6.93
N LEU A 150 12.26 3.75 7.95
CA LEU A 150 12.88 2.94 9.00
C LEU A 150 11.83 2.21 9.85
N VAL A 151 10.70 2.85 10.16
CA VAL A 151 9.57 2.22 10.88
C VAL A 151 9.03 1.04 10.08
N VAL A 152 8.77 1.22 8.79
CA VAL A 152 8.31 0.15 7.89
C VAL A 152 9.31 -1.01 7.85
N MET A 153 10.60 -0.71 7.74
CA MET A 153 11.65 -1.72 7.61
C MET A 153 12.07 -2.37 8.94
N LYS A 154 11.54 -1.92 10.08
CA LYS A 154 11.98 -2.34 11.43
C LYS A 154 11.89 -3.84 11.67
N ASP A 155 10.85 -4.48 11.13
CA ASP A 155 10.59 -5.90 11.31
C ASP A 155 11.17 -6.77 10.19
N THR A 156 11.89 -6.16 9.23
CA THR A 156 12.53 -6.90 8.15
C THR A 156 13.75 -7.65 8.68
N MET A 157 13.72 -8.98 8.57
CA MET A 157 14.86 -9.84 8.88
C MET A 157 15.90 -9.75 7.75
N GLY A 158 16.83 -8.80 7.85
CA GLY A 158 17.96 -8.69 6.92
C GLY A 158 18.64 -7.33 6.98
N ASP A 159 19.89 -7.28 6.53
CA ASP A 159 20.61 -6.02 6.37
C ASP A 159 20.02 -5.24 5.19
N TYR A 160 19.81 -3.95 5.38
CA TYR A 160 19.34 -3.07 4.33
C TYR A 160 19.99 -1.70 4.40
N THR A 161 19.95 -0.98 3.29
CA THR A 161 20.35 0.43 3.20
C THR A 161 19.28 1.20 2.45
N ILE A 162 19.15 2.50 2.72
CA ILE A 162 18.23 3.39 2.02
C ILE A 162 19.07 4.34 1.15
N PRO A 163 19.46 3.95 -0.07
CA PRO A 163 20.33 4.76 -0.92
C PRO A 163 19.71 6.06 -1.43
N ALA A 164 18.38 6.16 -1.52
CA ALA A 164 17.73 7.34 -2.06
C ALA A 164 16.28 7.47 -1.59
N ILE A 165 15.87 8.72 -1.37
CA ILE A 165 14.48 9.12 -1.14
C ILE A 165 14.21 10.33 -2.03
N SER A 166 13.08 10.31 -2.74
CA SER A 166 12.66 11.40 -3.62
C SER A 166 11.16 11.65 -3.49
N GLU A 167 10.74 12.90 -3.51
CA GLU A 167 9.33 13.26 -3.60
C GLU A 167 8.70 12.66 -4.86
N SER A 168 7.54 12.04 -4.70
CA SER A 168 6.79 11.37 -5.76
C SER A 168 5.72 12.32 -6.29
N PRO A 169 5.49 12.37 -7.61
CA PRO A 169 4.42 13.20 -8.17
C PRO A 169 3.02 12.61 -7.95
N ILE A 170 2.90 11.43 -7.33
CA ILE A 170 1.64 10.72 -7.09
C ILE A 170 0.73 11.60 -6.23
N MET A 171 -0.47 11.86 -6.73
CA MET A 171 -1.47 12.69 -6.07
C MET A 171 -2.26 11.90 -5.04
N ASP A 172 -2.72 10.69 -5.40
CA ASP A 172 -3.46 9.81 -4.49
C ASP A 172 -3.22 8.33 -4.84
N VAL A 173 -3.48 7.45 -3.87
CA VAL A 173 -3.37 6.00 -3.96
C VAL A 173 -4.72 5.36 -3.66
N PHE A 174 -5.14 4.47 -4.56
CA PHE A 174 -6.38 3.70 -4.49
C PHE A 174 -6.07 2.21 -4.39
N PRO A 175 -6.01 1.64 -3.17
CA PRO A 175 -5.81 0.21 -2.97
C PRO A 175 -6.95 -0.62 -3.56
N TYR A 176 -6.64 -1.88 -3.89
CA TYR A 176 -7.64 -2.82 -4.37
C TYR A 176 -8.54 -3.27 -3.21
N PHE A 177 -9.79 -3.56 -3.54
CA PHE A 177 -10.77 -4.05 -2.58
C PHE A 177 -11.63 -5.13 -3.27
N SER A 178 -11.61 -6.35 -2.74
CA SER A 178 -12.40 -7.46 -3.26
C SER A 178 -13.80 -7.58 -2.64
N GLY A 179 -14.10 -6.85 -1.56
CA GLY A 179 -15.33 -7.06 -0.79
C GLY A 179 -15.17 -7.94 0.45
N GLU A 180 -14.00 -8.54 0.68
CA GLU A 180 -13.74 -9.38 1.84
C GLU A 180 -13.59 -8.54 3.12
N GLU A 181 -14.11 -9.06 4.24
CA GLU A 181 -14.18 -8.35 5.54
C GLU A 181 -12.78 -7.93 6.03
N ASP A 182 -11.78 -8.82 5.89
CA ASP A 182 -10.39 -8.55 6.26
C ASP A 182 -9.72 -7.47 5.38
N GLU A 183 -10.08 -7.39 4.10
CA GLU A 183 -9.57 -6.35 3.20
C GLU A 183 -10.27 -5.01 3.46
N LEU A 184 -11.54 -5.04 3.89
CA LEU A 184 -12.29 -3.85 4.21
C LEU A 184 -11.69 -3.14 5.42
N GLU A 185 -11.37 -3.89 6.49
CA GLU A 185 -10.70 -3.31 7.65
C GLU A 185 -9.33 -2.70 7.31
N ARG A 186 -8.58 -3.32 6.40
CA ARG A 186 -7.28 -2.79 5.93
C ARG A 186 -7.48 -1.52 5.12
N LEU A 187 -8.49 -1.48 4.26
CA LEU A 187 -8.83 -0.30 3.47
C LEU A 187 -9.29 0.86 4.37
N GLU A 188 -10.13 0.59 5.37
CA GLU A 188 -10.58 1.60 6.33
C GLU A 188 -9.41 2.20 7.10
N LYS A 189 -8.48 1.36 7.58
CA LYS A 189 -7.25 1.82 8.23
C LYS A 189 -6.38 2.62 7.27
N PHE A 190 -6.22 2.16 6.02
CA PHE A 190 -5.46 2.87 4.99
C PHE A 190 -6.02 4.27 4.74
N THR A 191 -7.33 4.37 4.48
CA THR A 191 -8.02 5.63 4.22
C THR A 191 -7.97 6.56 5.44
N ALA A 192 -8.18 6.03 6.65
CA ALA A 192 -8.10 6.84 7.87
C ALA A 192 -6.71 7.43 8.12
N LEU A 193 -5.65 6.65 7.88
CA LEU A 193 -4.27 7.14 7.99
C LEU A 193 -3.96 8.17 6.91
N LYS A 194 -4.39 7.90 5.68
CA LYS A 194 -4.16 8.77 4.51
C LYS A 194 -4.81 10.14 4.66
N ASP A 195 -6.04 10.18 5.15
CA ASP A 195 -6.87 11.38 5.27
C ASP A 195 -6.69 12.09 6.62
N ALA A 196 -5.80 11.59 7.50
CA ALA A 196 -5.51 12.21 8.78
C ALA A 196 -4.85 13.58 8.58
N VAL A 197 -5.66 14.63 8.75
CA VAL A 197 -5.27 16.04 8.56
C VAL A 197 -4.02 16.36 9.38
N PRO A 198 -2.94 16.89 8.76
CA PRO A 198 -1.77 17.32 9.50
C PRO A 198 -2.15 18.42 10.48
N VAL A 199 -1.88 18.18 11.76
CA VAL A 199 -1.88 19.23 12.77
C VAL A 199 -0.82 20.24 12.36
N LYS A 200 -1.24 21.36 11.75
CA LYS A 200 -0.38 22.53 11.63
C LYS A 200 -0.08 22.97 13.05
N ASN A 201 1.16 22.78 13.49
CA ASN A 201 1.70 23.61 14.56
C ASN A 201 1.77 25.03 13.98
N GLU A 202 0.68 25.79 14.14
CA GLU A 202 0.75 27.23 14.07
C GLU A 202 1.74 27.63 15.17
N MET A 203 2.99 27.88 14.77
CA MET A 203 3.86 28.70 15.58
C MET A 203 3.12 30.02 15.71
N ASP A 204 2.62 30.28 16.91
CA ASP A 204 1.87 31.47 17.28
C ASP A 204 2.81 32.68 17.10
N GLU A 205 2.79 33.30 15.91
CA GLU A 205 3.63 34.45 15.56
C GLU A 205 3.44 35.62 16.55
N ASP A 206 2.31 35.64 17.26
CA ASP A 206 2.02 36.59 18.34
C ASP A 206 2.94 36.42 19.56
N LEU A 207 3.44 35.20 19.84
CA LEU A 207 4.38 34.95 20.94
C LEU A 207 5.81 35.38 20.59
N GLU A 208 6.22 35.32 19.31
CA GLU A 208 7.55 35.78 18.88
C GLU A 208 7.65 37.32 18.86
N MET A 209 6.58 38.03 18.49
CA MET A 209 6.58 39.50 18.55
C MET A 209 6.59 40.07 19.98
N ALA A 210 6.08 39.31 20.96
CA ALA A 210 6.12 39.72 22.36
C ALA A 210 7.55 39.70 22.95
N ASP A 211 8.40 38.77 22.51
CA ASP A 211 9.78 38.63 22.98
C ASP A 211 10.75 39.62 22.30
N VAL A 212 10.42 40.11 21.11
CA VAL A 212 11.18 41.18 20.44
C VAL A 212 10.93 42.54 21.08
N LEU A 213 9.70 42.79 21.57
CA LEU A 213 9.34 44.06 22.22
C LEU A 213 9.81 44.16 23.67
N SER A 214 10.03 43.03 24.35
CA SER A 214 10.54 43.00 25.73
C SER A 214 12.06 43.18 25.82
N GLY A 215 12.79 42.98 24.72
CA GLY A 215 14.26 43.13 24.64
C GLY A 215 14.76 44.54 24.30
N GLU A 216 13.88 45.50 23.98
CA GLU A 216 14.26 46.89 23.64
C GLU A 216 14.13 47.88 24.81
N GLU A 217 13.75 47.45 26.01
CA GLU A 217 13.59 48.31 27.21
C GLU A 217 14.68 48.17 28.31
N GLU A 218 15.85 47.59 28.03
CA GLU A 218 17.03 47.67 28.93
C GLU A 218 18.17 48.57 28.42
#